data_AF-A0A9D6KKC8-F1
#
_entry.id   AF-A0A9D6KKC8-F1
#
_cell.length_a   1.000
_cell.length_b   1.000
_cell.length_c   1.000
_cell.angle_alpha   90.00
_cell.angle_beta   90.00
_cell.angle_gamma   90.00
#
_symmetry.space_group_name_H-M   'P 1'
#
loop_
_entity.id
_entity.type
_entity.pdbx_description
1 polymer ?
#
loop_
_entity_poly.entity_id
_entity_poly.type
_entity_poly.pdbx_seq_one_letter_code
_entity_poly.pdbx_strand_id
1 'polypeptide(L)'
;MARACKVVGVLLIAIGVAVAVSFATLMVRDDDYAKKELIVARNPTNDVYKLEFGFAQIRRGFHLVSVAGGVLLTLNGATLVLLGSVAGRAGRS
;
A
#
# COMPACT_ATOMS: atom_id res chain seq x y z
N MET A 1 17.76 -22.16 -10.00
CA MET A 1 16.52 -21.71 -9.30
C MET A 1 16.80 -20.69 -8.18
N ALA A 2 17.73 -20.93 -7.25
CA ALA A 2 18.02 -20.01 -6.13
C ALA A 2 18.33 -18.54 -6.52
N ARG A 3 19.09 -18.30 -7.62
CA ARG A 3 19.34 -16.95 -8.14
C ARG A 3 18.06 -16.25 -8.65
N ALA A 4 17.18 -17.00 -9.32
CA ALA A 4 15.93 -16.45 -9.84
C ALA A 4 15.00 -15.99 -8.69
N CYS A 5 14.88 -16.79 -7.62
CA CYS A 5 14.09 -16.40 -6.44
C CYS A 5 14.60 -15.11 -5.79
N LYS A 6 15.92 -14.89 -5.74
CA LYS A 6 16.50 -13.65 -5.23
C LYS A 6 16.18 -12.45 -6.12
N VAL A 7 16.33 -12.59 -7.44
CA VAL A 7 16.06 -11.50 -8.40
C VAL A 7 14.58 -11.12 -8.36
N VAL A 8 13.68 -12.11 -8.42
CA VAL A 8 12.24 -11.88 -8.32
C VAL A 8 11.89 -11.27 -6.96
N GLY A 9 12.47 -11.77 -5.87
CA GLY A 9 12.24 -11.22 -4.54
C GLY A 9 12.65 -9.75 -4.41
N VAL A 10 13.83 -9.36 -4.94
CA VAL A 10 14.28 -7.97 -4.96
C VAL A 10 13.35 -7.09 -5.80
N LEU A 11 12.90 -7.59 -6.96
CA LEU A 11 11.95 -6.86 -7.82
C LEU A 11 10.62 -6.60 -7.09
N LEU A 12 10.09 -7.60 -6.41
CA LEU A 12 8.85 -7.48 -5.63
C LEU A 12 9.00 -6.52 -4.45
N ILE A 13 10.16 -6.50 -3.78
CA ILE A 13 10.48 -5.50 -2.75
C ILE A 13 10.43 -4.09 -3.35
N ALA A 14 11.11 -3.87 -4.47
CA ALA A 14 11.16 -2.54 -5.09
C ALA A 14 9.75 -2.05 -5.50
N ILE A 15 8.96 -2.92 -6.13
CA ILE A 15 7.57 -2.61 -6.52
C ILE A 15 6.71 -2.36 -5.28
N GLY A 16 6.78 -3.24 -4.28
CA GLY A 16 5.99 -3.13 -3.05
C GLY A 16 6.27 -1.84 -2.28
N VAL A 17 7.55 -1.47 -2.14
CA VAL A 17 7.95 -0.21 -1.50
C VAL A 17 7.48 0.99 -2.31
N ALA A 18 7.65 0.97 -3.64
CA ALA A 18 7.19 2.06 -4.49
C ALA A 18 5.67 2.29 -4.37
N VAL A 19 4.88 1.21 -4.38
CA VAL A 19 3.43 1.27 -4.19
C VAL A 19 3.09 1.81 -2.79
N ALA A 20 3.67 1.23 -1.74
CA ALA A 20 3.39 1.62 -0.37
C ALA A 20 3.69 3.11 -0.12
N VAL A 21 4.86 3.59 -0.57
CA VAL A 21 5.26 5.00 -0.41
C VAL A 21 4.37 5.93 -1.24
N SER A 22 4.02 5.56 -2.47
CA SER A 22 3.18 6.38 -3.34
C SER A 22 1.77 6.57 -2.75
N PHE A 23 1.14 5.49 -2.30
CA PHE A 23 -0.21 5.61 -1.71
C PHE A 23 -0.18 6.22 -0.31
N ALA A 24 0.89 6.01 0.48
CA ALA A 24 1.05 6.67 1.77
C ALA A 24 1.19 8.18 1.61
N THR A 25 1.96 8.65 0.62
CA THR A 25 2.10 10.08 0.34
C THR A 25 0.80 10.71 -0.14
N LEU A 26 0.04 10.03 -1.00
CA LEU A 26 -1.31 10.46 -1.39
C LEU A 26 -2.27 10.55 -0.20
N MET A 27 -2.17 9.63 0.76
CA MET A 27 -3.02 9.62 1.95
C MET A 27 -2.65 10.72 2.96
N VAL A 28 -1.36 11.05 3.11
CA VAL A 28 -0.90 12.13 3.99
C VAL A 28 -1.27 13.50 3.44
N ARG A 29 -1.31 13.66 2.11
CA ARG A 29 -1.66 14.92 1.43
C ARG A 29 -3.14 15.02 1.07
N ASP A 30 -4.00 14.22 1.67
CA ASP A 30 -5.44 14.20 1.38
C ASP A 30 -6.18 15.35 2.10
N ASP A 31 -5.78 16.59 1.81
CA ASP A 31 -6.39 17.80 2.35
C ASP A 31 -7.87 17.92 1.95
N ASP A 32 -8.24 17.32 0.82
CA ASP A 32 -9.62 17.27 0.33
C ASP A 32 -10.50 16.40 1.23
N TYR A 33 -9.99 15.28 1.74
CA TYR A 33 -10.71 14.50 2.75
C TYR A 33 -10.99 15.33 4.00
N ALA A 34 -9.96 16.03 4.54
CA ALA A 34 -10.09 16.83 5.75
C ALA A 34 -11.09 17.99 5.56
N LYS A 35 -11.07 18.64 4.39
CA LYS A 35 -12.05 19.69 4.04
C LYS A 35 -13.47 19.13 3.98
N LYS A 36 -13.67 17.99 3.33
CA LYS A 36 -15.00 17.37 3.21
C LYS A 36 -15.54 16.90 4.56
N GLU A 37 -14.68 16.40 5.43
CA GLU A 37 -15.02 16.04 6.81
C GLU A 37 -15.55 17.27 7.58
N LEU A 38 -14.82 18.39 7.51
CA LEU A 38 -15.23 19.65 8.16
C LEU A 38 -16.53 20.22 7.58
N ILE A 39 -16.75 20.12 6.27
CA ILE A 39 -17.96 20.62 5.61
C ILE A 39 -19.20 19.83 6.06
N VAL A 40 -19.10 18.50 6.13
CA VAL A 40 -20.20 17.65 6.64
C VAL A 40 -20.44 17.90 8.12
N ALA A 41 -19.38 18.00 8.93
CA ALA A 41 -19.51 18.28 10.35
C ALA A 41 -20.23 19.61 10.62
N ARG A 42 -20.03 20.62 9.76
CA ARG A 42 -20.69 21.93 9.84
C ARG A 42 -22.10 21.94 9.24
N ASN A 43 -22.44 20.99 8.36
CA ASN A 43 -23.73 20.95 7.64
C ASN A 43 -24.33 19.53 7.63
N PRO A 44 -24.67 18.96 8.80
CA PRO A 44 -25.04 17.54 8.92
C PRO A 44 -26.39 17.19 8.29
N THR A 45 -27.21 18.17 7.93
CA THR A 45 -28.52 17.96 7.28
C THR A 45 -28.46 17.99 5.76
N ASN A 46 -27.31 18.37 5.16
CA ASN A 46 -27.17 18.42 3.71
C ASN A 46 -26.67 17.08 3.17
N ASP A 47 -27.55 16.37 2.46
CA ASP A 47 -27.26 15.03 1.95
C ASP A 47 -26.24 15.03 0.80
N VAL A 48 -26.07 16.13 0.07
CA VAL A 48 -25.04 16.25 -0.98
C VAL A 48 -23.65 16.16 -0.35
N TYR A 49 -23.41 16.88 0.74
CA TYR A 49 -22.10 16.84 1.43
C TYR A 49 -21.81 15.48 2.05
N LYS A 50 -22.83 14.79 2.58
CA LYS A 50 -22.66 13.41 3.07
C LYS A 50 -22.25 12.46 1.95
N LEU A 51 -22.87 12.58 0.78
CA LEU A 51 -22.54 11.75 -0.39
C LEU A 51 -21.09 11.99 -0.82
N GLU A 52 -20.68 13.26 -0.95
CA GLU A 52 -19.32 13.63 -1.32
C GLU A 52 -18.26 13.17 -0.31
N PHE A 53 -18.58 13.19 0.98
CA PHE A 53 -17.71 12.66 2.03
C PHE A 53 -17.63 11.13 2.01
N GLY A 54 -18.74 10.45 1.71
CA GLY A 54 -18.76 9.00 1.50
C GLY A 54 -17.82 8.58 0.36
N PHE A 55 -17.83 9.28 -0.77
CA PHE A 55 -16.87 9.03 -1.86
C PHE A 55 -15.42 9.28 -1.43
N ALA A 56 -15.18 10.31 -0.62
CA ALA A 56 -13.85 10.58 -0.08
C ALA A 56 -13.37 9.47 0.87
N GLN A 57 -14.26 8.92 1.70
CA GLN A 57 -13.97 7.75 2.54
C GLN A 57 -13.63 6.51 1.73
N ILE A 58 -14.38 6.21 0.67
CA ILE A 58 -14.09 5.07 -0.22
C ILE A 58 -12.70 5.22 -0.85
N ARG A 59 -12.38 6.42 -1.35
CA ARG A 59 -11.06 6.71 -1.92
C ARG A 59 -9.94 6.51 -0.89
N ARG A 60 -10.12 7.03 0.33
CA ARG A 60 -9.15 6.86 1.42
C ARG A 60 -8.98 5.38 1.82
N GLY A 61 -10.08 4.62 1.83
CA GLY A 61 -10.06 3.17 2.03
C GLY A 61 -9.24 2.46 0.95
N PHE A 62 -9.41 2.82 -0.33
CA PHE A 62 -8.62 2.28 -1.42
C PHE A 62 -7.13 2.59 -1.28
N HIS A 63 -6.77 3.81 -0.88
CA HIS A 63 -5.38 4.18 -0.60
C HIS A 63 -4.80 3.31 0.51
N LEU A 64 -5.53 3.13 1.61
CA LEU A 64 -5.09 2.31 2.74
C LEU A 64 -4.86 0.85 2.35
N VAL A 65 -5.80 0.25 1.62
CA VAL A 65 -5.66 -1.12 1.10
C VAL A 65 -4.46 -1.22 0.15
N SER A 66 -4.22 -0.19 -0.67
CA SER A 66 -3.07 -0.16 -1.58
C SER A 66 -1.74 -0.06 -0.84
N VAL A 67 -1.66 0.72 0.25
CA VAL A 67 -0.48 0.76 1.14
C VAL A 67 -0.24 -0.62 1.76
N ALA A 68 -1.28 -1.23 2.34
CA ALA A 68 -1.18 -2.56 2.93
C ALA A 68 -0.75 -3.61 1.88
N GLY A 69 -1.30 -3.54 0.67
CA GLY A 69 -0.89 -4.38 -0.46
C GLY A 69 0.58 -4.22 -0.83
N GLY A 70 1.08 -2.98 -0.90
CA GLY A 70 2.49 -2.69 -1.14
C GLY A 70 3.42 -3.26 -0.06
N VAL A 71 3.02 -3.14 1.21
CA VAL A 71 3.76 -3.74 2.35
C VAL A 71 3.78 -5.26 2.25
N LEU A 72 2.63 -5.90 2.00
CA LEU A 72 2.54 -7.35 1.85
C LEU A 72 3.36 -7.86 0.66
N LEU A 73 3.36 -7.14 -0.46
CA LEU A 73 4.18 -7.47 -1.62
C LEU A 73 5.67 -7.40 -1.29
N THR A 74 6.06 -6.38 -0.52
CA THR A 74 7.45 -6.21 -0.03
C THR A 74 7.88 -7.36 0.86
N LEU A 75 7.02 -7.76 1.82
CA LEU A 75 7.29 -8.89 2.72
C LEU A 75 7.39 -10.22 1.98
N ASN A 76 6.54 -10.43 0.97
CA ASN A 76 6.64 -11.60 0.09
C ASN A 76 7.94 -11.61 -0.71
N GLY A 77 8.35 -10.45 -1.26
CA GLY A 77 9.64 -10.31 -1.92
C GLY A 77 10.81 -10.63 -1.00
N ALA A 78 10.81 -10.11 0.24
CA ALA A 78 11.82 -10.40 1.25
C ALA A 78 11.89 -11.89 1.60
N THR A 79 10.73 -12.55 1.70
CA THR A 79 10.64 -13.99 1.95
C THR A 79 11.29 -14.79 0.81
N LEU A 80 11.05 -14.42 -0.45
CA LEU A 80 11.66 -15.06 -1.61
C LEU A 80 13.19 -14.86 -1.67
N VAL A 81 13.69 -13.68 -1.29
CA VAL A 81 15.13 -13.43 -1.17
C VAL A 81 15.77 -14.32 -0.09
N LEU A 82 15.11 -14.44 1.07
CA LEU A 82 15.54 -15.31 2.16
C LEU A 82 15.56 -16.78 1.74
N LEU A 83 14.47 -17.29 1.18
CA LEU A 83 14.38 -18.67 0.68
C LEU A 83 15.45 -18.96 -0.39
N GLY A 84 15.64 -18.05 -1.35
CA GLY A 84 16.68 -18.18 -2.36
C GLY A 84 18.10 -18.16 -1.77
N SER A 85 18.29 -17.49 -0.63
CA SER A 85 19.58 -17.46 0.09
C SER A 85 19.85 -18.75 0.85
N VAL A 86 18.84 -19.27 1.56
CA VAL A 86 18.93 -20.53 2.30
C VAL A 86 19.10 -21.71 1.33
N ALA A 87 18.27 -21.81 0.28
CA ALA A 87 18.37 -22.87 -0.72
C ALA A 87 19.72 -22.87 -1.46
N GLY A 88 20.26 -21.69 -1.76
CA GLY A 88 21.59 -21.56 -2.37
C GLY A 88 22.75 -21.94 -1.44
N ARG A 89 22.53 -21.93 -0.12
CA ARG A 89 23.51 -22.37 0.89
C ARG A 89 23.40 -23.88 1.14
N ALA A 90 22.18 -24.40 1.21
CA ALA A 90 21.92 -25.83 1.39
C ALA A 90 22.39 -26.67 0.19
N GLY A 91 22.21 -26.21 -1.06
CA GLY A 91 22.69 -26.92 -2.24
C GLY A 91 24.20 -26.83 -2.52
N ARG A 92 24.96 -26.20 -1.62
CA ARG A 92 26.44 -26.15 -1.65
C ARG A 92 27.09 -26.97 -0.53
N SER A 93 26.28 -27.48 0.41
CA SER A 93 26.65 -28.50 1.40
C SER A 93 26.39 -29.88 0.82
#